data_AF-A0A9Q0LIU4-F1
#
_entry.id   AF-A0A9Q0LIU4-F1
#
_cell.length_a   1.000
_cell.length_b   1.000
_cell.length_c   1.000
_cell.angle_alpha   90.00
_cell.angle_beta   90.00
_cell.angle_gamma   90.00
#
_symmetry.space_group_name_H-M   'P 1'
#
loop_
_entity.id
_entity.type
_entity.pdbx_description
1 polymer ?
#
loop_
_entity_poly.entity_id
_entity_poly.type
_entity_poly.pdbx_seq_one_letter_code
_entity_poly.pdbx_strand_id
1 'polypeptide(L)'
;MDLNKSTIDFMDNLEKITKEQEQIIEQSKTELTHFKKEISHLEIENTKLKARYNNLEMENANLSEKIGNLETHLTSVLKQLAKNQEIIEEYNQQEEEVQTLKDQIEKYHKDLISLESEKNQIFQEKENFKKYYYDSDLETQKLQKTIDDFQDEVKKMKEINKTEKDQIEQKNFKLDQKIVKIQTFKKEISEFQNEIKNLQKIIQEKDEIIKEEKIKNEQKKNLLEENQKEQQSSGLIAPKGNFKGNIFDQLEQMFMTQGASPAPRKSFRQEKKENTNESKKDEKVENNNGNQNKNQNDNKKNQNQEKKQDVEKVSGKLTSTHYANKNPQKDTNEKDTNEKNINEKNQKNSNQKNESESDEKSKELEEQDESSQQEQFQMMETYFYLSVIASKVQVAVSEKFPNISTIHISPKIINAWYQEAIEKKIQFHEWHKWIFDKVVHFLQMTTAQKKSLRRRRIGIRTESSRK
;
A
#
# COMPACT_ATOMS: atom_id res chain seq x y z
N MET A 1 62.12 23.10 166.90
CA MET A 1 61.97 21.83 166.14
C MET A 1 61.77 22.06 164.64
N ASP A 2 61.81 23.31 164.19
CA ASP A 2 61.00 23.79 163.07
C ASP A 2 61.72 23.63 161.72
N LEU A 3 63.06 23.54 161.74
CA LEU A 3 63.88 23.21 160.58
C LEU A 3 63.46 21.87 159.94
N ASN A 4 63.26 20.82 160.75
CA ASN A 4 62.86 19.51 160.24
C ASN A 4 61.52 19.57 159.51
N LYS A 5 60.58 20.40 159.97
CA LYS A 5 59.29 20.55 159.31
C LYS A 5 59.46 21.19 157.93
N SER A 6 60.21 22.27 157.82
CA SER A 6 60.49 22.91 156.52
C SER A 6 61.22 21.98 155.53
N THR A 7 62.03 21.02 156.01
CA THR A 7 62.66 20.00 155.15
C THR A 7 61.66 18.94 154.71
N ILE A 8 60.74 18.50 155.57
CA ILE A 8 59.66 17.57 155.22
C ILE A 8 58.69 18.22 154.22
N ASP A 9 58.20 19.42 154.52
CA ASP A 9 57.30 20.18 153.64
C ASP A 9 57.91 20.40 152.23
N PHE A 10 59.25 20.52 152.14
CA PHE A 10 59.99 20.60 150.86
C PHE A 10 60.12 19.24 150.14
N MET A 11 60.41 18.16 150.88
CA MET A 11 60.49 16.80 150.33
C MET A 11 59.14 16.33 149.81
N ASP A 12 58.05 16.55 150.55
CA ASP A 12 56.67 16.24 150.14
C ASP A 12 56.29 17.00 148.86
N ASN A 13 56.72 18.25 148.72
CA ASN A 13 56.50 19.05 147.52
C ASN A 13 57.34 18.54 146.32
N LEU A 14 58.59 18.11 146.53
CA LEU A 14 59.39 17.44 145.49
C LEU A 14 58.78 16.10 145.06
N GLU A 15 58.26 15.29 145.99
CA GLU A 15 57.59 14.02 145.68
C GLU A 15 56.29 14.28 144.89
N LYS A 16 55.52 15.32 145.27
CA LYS A 16 54.33 15.77 144.53
C LYS A 16 54.68 16.22 143.10
N ILE A 17 55.70 17.07 142.93
CA ILE A 17 56.18 17.50 141.61
C ILE A 17 56.68 16.31 140.78
N THR A 18 57.36 15.35 141.41
CA THR A 18 57.85 14.14 140.73
C THR A 18 56.68 13.31 140.21
N LYS A 19 55.64 13.05 141.02
CA LYS A 19 54.43 12.34 140.60
C LYS A 19 53.65 13.06 139.51
N GLU A 20 53.58 14.40 139.58
CA GLU A 20 52.97 15.22 138.52
C GLU A 20 53.76 15.11 137.21
N GLN A 21 55.10 15.11 137.27
CA GLN A 21 55.96 14.88 136.10
C GLN A 21 55.82 13.45 135.55
N GLU A 22 55.79 12.43 136.40
CA GLU A 22 55.55 11.03 135.98
C GLU A 22 54.19 10.88 135.27
N GLN A 23 53.13 11.51 135.80
CA GLN A 23 51.81 11.52 135.17
C GLN A 23 51.83 12.23 133.80
N ILE A 24 52.47 13.39 133.69
CA ILE A 24 52.61 14.12 132.41
C ILE A 24 53.42 13.29 131.40
N ILE A 25 54.48 12.62 131.85
CA ILE A 25 55.31 11.72 131.02
C ILE A 25 54.47 10.53 130.51
N GLU A 26 53.66 9.90 131.35
CA GLU A 26 52.84 8.76 130.93
C GLU A 26 51.70 9.19 130.00
N GLN A 27 51.05 10.32 130.27
CA GLN A 27 50.10 10.94 129.34
C GLN A 27 50.76 11.21 127.98
N SER A 28 51.93 11.86 127.96
CA SER A 28 52.71 12.14 126.75
C SER A 28 53.08 10.86 125.97
N LYS A 29 53.41 9.75 126.66
CA LYS A 29 53.60 8.45 126.02
C LYS A 29 52.31 7.95 125.37
N THR A 30 51.17 8.01 126.07
CA THR A 30 49.90 7.52 125.51
C THR A 30 49.50 8.31 124.26
N GLU A 31 49.58 9.64 124.28
CA GLU A 31 49.33 10.51 123.12
C GLU A 31 50.31 10.18 121.97
N LEU A 32 51.60 10.02 122.26
CA LEU A 32 52.60 9.65 121.25
C LEU A 32 52.34 8.26 120.65
N THR A 33 51.73 7.31 121.39
CA THR A 33 51.25 6.05 120.81
C THR A 33 49.94 6.17 120.04
N HIS A 34 49.08 7.16 120.34
CA HIS A 34 47.90 7.49 119.54
C HIS A 34 48.33 8.06 118.19
N PHE A 35 49.11 9.14 118.18
CA PHE A 35 49.57 9.80 116.96
C PHE A 35 50.36 8.84 116.05
N LYS A 36 51.16 7.91 116.60
CA LYS A 36 51.82 6.86 115.78
C LYS A 36 50.84 5.92 115.07
N LYS A 37 49.72 5.56 115.70
CA LYS A 37 48.67 4.74 115.07
C LYS A 37 47.91 5.54 114.01
N GLU A 38 47.63 6.81 114.30
CA GLU A 38 46.93 7.73 113.40
C GLU A 38 47.75 8.02 112.14
N ILE A 39 49.05 8.31 112.27
CA ILE A 39 49.99 8.46 111.14
C ILE A 39 50.01 7.18 110.29
N SER A 40 50.16 6.00 110.91
CA SER A 40 50.18 4.72 110.18
C SER A 40 48.85 4.43 109.48
N HIS A 41 47.72 4.85 110.04
CA HIS A 41 46.41 4.77 109.39
C HIS A 41 46.34 5.70 108.16
N LEU A 42 46.76 6.95 108.29
CA LEU A 42 46.80 7.94 107.20
C LEU A 42 47.75 7.51 106.06
N GLU A 43 48.86 6.85 106.35
CA GLU A 43 49.74 6.23 105.34
C GLU A 43 49.02 5.13 104.54
N ILE A 44 48.23 4.30 105.21
CA ILE A 44 47.40 3.25 104.59
C ILE A 44 46.25 3.85 103.76
N GLU A 45 45.67 4.98 104.20
CA GLU A 45 44.65 5.68 103.42
C GLU A 45 45.24 6.37 102.18
N ASN A 46 46.37 7.07 102.34
CA ASN A 46 47.06 7.76 101.25
C ASN A 46 47.54 6.78 100.16
N THR A 47 48.07 5.61 100.54
CA THR A 47 48.44 4.56 99.58
C THR A 47 47.23 3.98 98.83
N LYS A 48 46.08 3.79 99.48
CA LYS A 48 44.81 3.42 98.81
C LYS A 48 44.31 4.50 97.85
N LEU A 49 44.36 5.78 98.26
CA LEU A 49 43.94 6.91 97.43
C LEU A 49 44.83 7.04 96.20
N LYS A 50 46.14 6.87 96.33
CA LYS A 50 47.09 6.85 95.21
C LYS A 50 46.82 5.70 94.24
N ALA A 51 46.54 4.50 94.74
CA ALA A 51 46.14 3.37 93.88
C ALA A 51 44.82 3.65 93.12
N ARG A 52 43.83 4.28 93.78
CA ARG A 52 42.57 4.70 93.14
C ARG A 52 42.80 5.79 92.08
N TYR A 53 43.68 6.75 92.33
CA TYR A 53 44.05 7.79 91.36
C TYR A 53 44.65 7.17 90.09
N ASN A 54 45.67 6.32 90.22
CA ASN A 54 46.30 5.65 89.08
C ASN A 54 45.30 4.81 88.26
N ASN A 55 44.33 4.17 88.91
CA ASN A 55 43.28 3.42 88.22
C ASN A 55 42.34 4.32 87.40
N LEU A 56 41.95 5.48 87.96
CA LEU A 56 41.13 6.47 87.24
C LEU A 56 41.90 7.13 86.09
N GLU A 57 43.21 7.35 86.24
CA GLU A 57 44.09 7.84 85.18
C GLU A 57 44.16 6.85 84.01
N MET A 58 44.34 5.55 84.29
CA MET A 58 44.26 4.50 83.27
C MET A 58 42.87 4.39 82.64
N GLU A 59 41.79 4.49 83.41
CA GLU A 59 40.42 4.47 82.87
C GLU A 59 40.17 5.65 81.93
N ASN A 60 40.62 6.86 82.30
CA ASN A 60 40.50 8.06 81.47
C ASN A 60 41.32 7.95 80.17
N ALA A 61 42.52 7.37 80.21
CA ALA A 61 43.31 7.08 79.00
C ALA A 61 42.58 6.11 78.06
N ASN A 62 42.03 5.01 78.59
CA ASN A 62 41.23 4.05 77.82
C ASN A 62 39.94 4.66 77.24
N LEU A 63 39.33 5.66 77.92
CA LEU A 63 38.18 6.39 77.41
C LEU A 63 38.59 7.36 76.29
N SER A 64 39.73 8.05 76.42
CA SER A 64 40.26 8.93 75.38
C SER A 64 40.59 8.16 74.09
N GLU A 65 41.19 6.97 74.19
CA GLU A 65 41.45 6.10 73.03
C GLU A 65 40.14 5.66 72.35
N LYS A 66 39.10 5.31 73.12
CA LYS A 66 37.77 4.96 72.58
C LYS A 66 37.13 6.13 71.86
N ILE A 67 37.29 7.36 72.35
CA ILE A 67 36.76 8.57 71.70
C ILE A 67 37.44 8.78 70.34
N GLY A 68 38.77 8.78 70.26
CA GLY A 68 39.48 8.96 68.98
C GLY A 68 39.18 7.88 67.95
N ASN A 69 38.97 6.63 68.40
CA ASN A 69 38.50 5.55 67.54
C ASN A 69 37.06 5.82 67.02
N LEU A 70 36.14 6.27 67.87
CA LEU A 70 34.77 6.62 67.47
C LEU A 70 34.72 7.82 66.51
N GLU A 71 35.55 8.84 66.71
CA GLU A 71 35.70 9.98 65.79
C GLU A 71 36.21 9.54 64.41
N THR A 72 37.15 8.60 64.39
CA THR A 72 37.67 7.99 63.14
C THR A 72 36.59 7.19 62.42
N HIS A 73 35.81 6.39 63.15
CA HIS A 73 34.66 5.66 62.60
C HIS A 73 33.58 6.61 62.05
N LEU A 74 33.20 7.65 62.80
CA LEU A 74 32.24 8.67 62.37
C LEU A 74 32.70 9.36 61.08
N THR A 75 33.97 9.73 61.00
CA THR A 75 34.58 10.33 59.80
C THR A 75 34.50 9.38 58.59
N SER A 76 34.66 8.07 58.80
CA SER A 76 34.49 7.06 57.74
C SER A 76 33.03 6.93 57.30
N VAL A 77 32.07 6.96 58.23
CA VAL A 77 30.63 6.88 57.93
C VAL A 77 30.15 8.11 57.15
N LEU A 78 30.59 9.32 57.53
CA LEU A 78 30.27 10.56 56.81
C LEU A 78 30.80 10.52 55.35
N LYS A 79 32.01 9.99 55.13
CA LYS A 79 32.57 9.78 53.78
C LYS A 79 31.82 8.74 52.95
N GLN A 80 31.19 7.74 53.59
CA GLN A 80 30.31 6.80 52.90
C GLN A 80 28.94 7.42 52.58
N LEU A 81 28.40 8.23 53.50
CA LEU A 81 27.13 8.92 53.31
C LEU A 81 27.20 9.90 52.13
N ALA A 82 28.27 10.69 52.01
CA ALA A 82 28.48 11.59 50.87
C ALA A 82 28.50 10.82 49.53
N LYS A 83 29.22 9.69 49.43
CA LYS A 83 29.22 8.84 48.23
C LYS A 83 27.87 8.24 47.90
N ASN A 84 27.07 7.91 48.91
CA ASN A 84 25.71 7.44 48.70
C ASN A 84 24.79 8.56 48.18
N GLN A 85 25.07 9.83 48.49
CA GLN A 85 24.36 10.98 47.89
C GLN A 85 24.74 11.16 46.42
N GLU A 86 26.04 11.11 46.09
CA GLU A 86 26.53 11.14 44.69
C GLU A 86 25.83 10.07 43.82
N ILE A 87 25.70 8.84 44.34
CA ILE A 87 25.02 7.72 43.65
C ILE A 87 23.51 7.95 43.49
N ILE A 88 22.85 8.63 44.44
CA ILE A 88 21.43 8.98 44.33
C ILE A 88 21.21 10.07 43.28
N GLU A 89 22.13 11.04 43.18
CA GLU A 89 22.09 12.08 42.15
C GLU A 89 22.30 11.48 40.75
N GLU A 90 23.25 10.56 40.58
CA GLU A 90 23.46 9.81 39.32
C GLU A 90 22.21 8.98 38.95
N TYR A 91 21.59 8.28 39.91
CA TYR A 91 20.37 7.50 39.68
C TYR A 91 19.20 8.40 39.22
N ASN A 92 19.02 9.57 39.84
CA ASN A 92 17.95 10.50 39.48
C ASN A 92 18.13 11.02 38.03
N GLN A 93 19.35 11.34 37.62
CA GLN A 93 19.64 11.73 36.23
C GLN A 93 19.29 10.59 35.24
N GLN A 94 19.65 9.35 35.58
CA GLN A 94 19.29 8.18 34.75
C GLN A 94 17.77 7.98 34.67
N GLU A 95 17.01 8.32 35.70
CA GLU A 95 15.53 8.26 35.67
C GLU A 95 14.92 9.35 34.77
N GLU A 96 15.48 10.56 34.73
CA GLU A 96 15.08 11.63 33.79
C GLU A 96 15.42 11.29 32.33
N GLU A 97 16.60 10.71 32.08
CA GLU A 97 16.99 10.21 30.75
C GLU A 97 16.06 9.08 30.28
N VAL A 98 15.74 8.12 31.16
CA VAL A 98 14.78 7.05 30.88
C VAL A 98 13.37 7.59 30.62
N GLN A 99 12.92 8.64 31.31
CA GLN A 99 11.63 9.26 31.00
C GLN A 99 11.64 9.97 29.64
N THR A 100 12.70 10.72 29.34
CA THR A 100 12.89 11.38 28.03
C THR A 100 12.84 10.38 26.87
N LEU A 101 13.44 9.19 27.04
CA LEU A 101 13.40 8.12 26.05
C LEU A 101 11.98 7.50 25.89
N LYS A 102 11.19 7.36 26.97
CA LYS A 102 9.78 6.92 26.85
C LYS A 102 8.95 7.90 26.03
N ASP A 103 9.11 9.20 26.29
CA ASP A 103 8.35 10.25 25.61
C ASP A 103 8.69 10.29 24.09
N GLN A 104 9.96 10.05 23.74
CA GLN A 104 10.39 9.86 22.35
C GLN A 104 9.78 8.61 21.72
N ILE A 105 9.77 7.47 22.43
CA ILE A 105 9.14 6.22 21.95
C ILE A 105 7.63 6.41 21.72
N GLU A 106 6.93 7.10 22.62
CA GLU A 106 5.50 7.38 22.45
C GLU A 106 5.23 8.29 21.24
N LYS A 107 6.11 9.25 20.97
CA LYS A 107 6.05 10.07 19.76
C LYS A 107 6.23 9.21 18.51
N TYR A 108 7.33 8.44 18.41
CA TYR A 108 7.59 7.59 17.24
C TYR A 108 6.49 6.55 17.01
N HIS A 109 5.83 6.05 18.08
CA HIS A 109 4.69 5.16 17.95
C HIS A 109 3.46 5.84 17.31
N LYS A 110 3.19 7.11 17.65
CA LYS A 110 2.12 7.90 17.00
C LYS A 110 2.45 8.20 15.54
N ASP A 111 3.70 8.57 15.25
CA ASP A 111 4.18 8.84 13.90
C ASP A 111 4.02 7.57 13.01
N LEU A 112 4.38 6.39 13.55
CA LEU A 112 4.21 5.09 12.86
C LEU A 112 2.74 4.73 12.61
N ILE A 113 1.83 4.98 13.57
CA ILE A 113 0.38 4.78 13.37
C ILE A 113 -0.14 5.69 12.24
N SER A 114 0.33 6.94 12.17
CA SER A 114 -0.04 7.86 11.09
C SER A 114 0.43 7.37 9.71
N LEU A 115 1.69 6.93 9.61
CA LEU A 115 2.27 6.40 8.37
C LEU A 115 1.57 5.12 7.90
N GLU A 116 1.19 4.22 8.82
CA GLU A 116 0.42 3.03 8.47
C GLU A 116 -0.99 3.40 7.97
N SER A 117 -1.62 4.45 8.54
CA SER A 117 -2.90 4.96 8.02
C SER A 117 -2.77 5.53 6.61
N GLU A 118 -1.73 6.33 6.35
CA GLU A 118 -1.45 6.92 5.03
C GLU A 118 -1.16 5.84 3.97
N LYS A 119 -0.31 4.85 4.31
CA LYS A 119 -0.03 3.66 3.50
C LYS A 119 -1.31 2.90 3.12
N ASN A 120 -2.26 2.75 4.04
CA ASN A 120 -3.54 2.09 3.77
C ASN A 120 -4.49 2.94 2.89
N GLN A 121 -4.43 4.28 2.99
CA GLN A 121 -5.14 5.16 2.06
C GLN A 121 -4.56 5.06 0.64
N ILE A 122 -3.23 5.18 0.48
CA ILE A 122 -2.54 5.06 -0.81
C ILE A 122 -2.83 3.70 -1.47
N PHE A 123 -2.93 2.62 -0.69
CA PHE A 123 -3.32 1.30 -1.21
C PHE A 123 -4.75 1.28 -1.77
N GLN A 124 -5.71 1.93 -1.11
CA GLN A 124 -7.09 2.05 -1.61
C GLN A 124 -7.17 2.92 -2.86
N GLU A 125 -6.45 4.05 -2.88
CA GLU A 125 -6.35 4.91 -4.06
C GLU A 125 -5.75 4.16 -5.26
N LYS A 126 -4.69 3.37 -5.05
CA LYS A 126 -4.07 2.52 -6.08
C LYS A 126 -5.06 1.52 -6.71
N GLU A 127 -5.85 0.81 -5.91
CA GLU A 127 -6.85 -0.13 -6.45
C GLU A 127 -8.03 0.60 -7.13
N ASN A 128 -8.39 1.81 -6.67
CA ASN A 128 -9.36 2.67 -7.36
C ASN A 128 -8.83 3.14 -8.73
N PHE A 129 -7.59 3.61 -8.82
CA PHE A 129 -6.94 4.00 -10.09
C PHE A 129 -6.82 2.81 -11.05
N LYS A 130 -6.44 1.63 -10.54
CA LYS A 130 -6.37 0.38 -11.32
C LYS A 130 -7.73 -0.01 -11.89
N LYS A 131 -8.82 0.16 -11.14
CA LYS A 131 -10.19 -0.03 -11.67
C LYS A 131 -10.51 0.97 -12.77
N TYR A 132 -10.27 2.27 -12.54
CA TYR A 132 -10.48 3.32 -13.54
C TYR A 132 -9.71 3.06 -14.84
N TYR A 133 -8.46 2.57 -14.74
CA TYR A 133 -7.66 2.16 -15.88
C TYR A 133 -8.31 1.03 -16.69
N TYR A 134 -8.81 -0.04 -16.04
CA TYR A 134 -9.52 -1.12 -16.74
C TYR A 134 -10.84 -0.66 -17.38
N ASP A 135 -11.61 0.20 -16.70
CA ASP A 135 -12.85 0.76 -17.24
C ASP A 135 -12.55 1.62 -18.50
N SER A 136 -11.46 2.40 -18.47
CA SER A 136 -10.99 3.25 -19.59
C SER A 136 -10.38 2.46 -20.76
N ASP A 137 -9.66 1.37 -20.49
CA ASP A 137 -9.14 0.47 -21.55
C ASP A 137 -10.31 -0.25 -22.25
N LEU A 138 -11.29 -0.75 -21.48
CA LEU A 138 -12.49 -1.38 -22.03
C LEU A 138 -13.35 -0.40 -22.86
N GLU A 139 -13.37 0.89 -22.52
CA GLU A 139 -14.00 1.92 -23.37
C GLU A 139 -13.18 2.19 -24.64
N THR A 140 -11.85 2.25 -24.52
CA THR A 140 -10.92 2.40 -25.66
C THR A 140 -11.06 1.25 -26.67
N GLN A 141 -11.17 0.01 -26.20
CA GLN A 141 -11.41 -1.18 -27.04
C GLN A 141 -12.75 -1.11 -27.80
N LYS A 142 -13.83 -0.61 -27.17
CA LYS A 142 -15.14 -0.39 -27.82
C LYS A 142 -15.05 0.69 -28.90
N LEU A 143 -14.35 1.79 -28.61
CA LEU A 143 -14.13 2.88 -29.57
C LEU A 143 -13.30 2.41 -30.77
N GLN A 144 -12.22 1.64 -30.53
CA GLN A 144 -11.42 1.07 -31.61
C GLN A 144 -12.27 0.17 -32.53
N LYS A 145 -13.05 -0.76 -31.96
CA LYS A 145 -13.96 -1.58 -32.77
C LYS A 145 -14.94 -0.73 -33.59
N THR A 146 -15.48 0.33 -33.00
CA THR A 146 -16.40 1.25 -33.69
C THR A 146 -15.72 1.98 -34.85
N ILE A 147 -14.44 2.34 -34.69
CA ILE A 147 -13.60 2.90 -35.76
C ILE A 147 -13.36 1.86 -36.87
N ASP A 148 -13.11 0.60 -36.53
CA ASP A 148 -12.89 -0.48 -37.50
C ASP A 148 -14.18 -0.78 -38.31
N ASP A 149 -15.33 -0.85 -37.64
CA ASP A 149 -16.66 -1.01 -38.26
C ASP A 149 -16.94 0.14 -39.26
N PHE A 150 -16.64 1.40 -38.89
CA PHE A 150 -16.76 2.56 -39.80
C PHE A 150 -15.75 2.53 -40.96
N GLN A 151 -14.51 2.06 -40.74
CA GLN A 151 -13.54 1.90 -41.83
C GLN A 151 -14.02 0.91 -42.89
N ASP A 152 -14.69 -0.17 -42.48
CA ASP A 152 -15.28 -1.15 -43.39
C ASP A 152 -16.52 -0.63 -44.12
N GLU A 153 -17.33 0.22 -43.48
CA GLU A 153 -18.40 0.96 -44.18
C GLU A 153 -17.83 1.92 -45.23
N VAL A 154 -16.77 2.67 -44.90
CA VAL A 154 -16.07 3.55 -45.86
C VAL A 154 -15.43 2.77 -47.02
N LYS A 155 -14.95 1.53 -46.81
CA LYS A 155 -14.51 0.64 -47.91
C LYS A 155 -15.67 0.30 -48.83
N LYS A 156 -16.79 -0.20 -48.29
CA LYS A 156 -18.00 -0.55 -49.06
C LYS A 156 -18.54 0.65 -49.87
N MET A 157 -18.60 1.83 -49.26
CA MET A 157 -19.03 3.06 -49.95
C MET A 157 -18.11 3.47 -51.10
N LYS A 158 -16.79 3.23 -51.01
CA LYS A 158 -15.86 3.44 -52.13
C LYS A 158 -16.09 2.44 -53.27
N GLU A 159 -16.40 1.19 -52.97
CA GLU A 159 -16.70 0.16 -53.96
C GLU A 159 -18.03 0.41 -54.68
N ILE A 160 -19.07 0.85 -53.95
CA ILE A 160 -20.35 1.28 -54.51
C ILE A 160 -20.14 2.46 -55.45
N ASN A 161 -19.48 3.54 -55.00
CA ASN A 161 -19.23 4.74 -55.80
C ASN A 161 -18.41 4.43 -57.07
N LYS A 162 -17.40 3.55 -56.99
CA LYS A 162 -16.69 3.04 -58.16
C LYS A 162 -17.64 2.34 -59.14
N THR A 163 -18.48 1.43 -58.64
CA THR A 163 -19.44 0.68 -59.45
C THR A 163 -20.49 1.60 -60.11
N GLU A 164 -20.93 2.65 -59.42
CA GLU A 164 -21.83 3.66 -59.97
C GLU A 164 -21.16 4.52 -61.05
N LYS A 165 -19.89 4.91 -60.85
CA LYS A 165 -19.08 5.60 -61.86
C LYS A 165 -18.91 4.75 -63.13
N ASP A 166 -18.56 3.47 -62.98
CA ASP A 166 -18.43 2.53 -64.09
C ASP A 166 -19.77 2.37 -64.85
N GLN A 167 -20.90 2.36 -64.15
CA GLN A 167 -22.23 2.37 -64.77
C GLN A 167 -22.57 3.68 -65.50
N ILE A 168 -22.14 4.83 -64.97
CA ILE A 168 -22.34 6.15 -65.61
C ILE A 168 -21.53 6.23 -66.90
N GLU A 169 -20.26 5.79 -66.89
CA GLU A 169 -19.43 5.74 -68.10
C GLU A 169 -20.02 4.82 -69.18
N GLN A 170 -20.54 3.64 -68.80
CA GLN A 170 -21.28 2.78 -69.74
C GLN A 170 -22.57 3.41 -70.29
N LYS A 171 -23.29 4.22 -69.48
CA LYS A 171 -24.50 4.95 -69.91
C LYS A 171 -24.14 6.07 -70.88
N ASN A 172 -23.06 6.81 -70.61
CA ASN A 172 -22.55 7.87 -71.48
C ASN A 172 -22.08 7.32 -72.83
N PHE A 173 -21.28 6.25 -72.85
CA PHE A 173 -20.87 5.59 -74.09
C PHE A 173 -22.07 5.12 -74.95
N LYS A 174 -23.13 4.62 -74.31
CA LYS A 174 -24.40 4.26 -75.00
C LYS A 174 -25.21 5.48 -75.47
N LEU A 175 -25.01 6.65 -74.85
CA LEU A 175 -25.59 7.93 -75.29
C LEU A 175 -24.81 8.47 -76.50
N ASP A 176 -23.48 8.44 -76.47
CA ASP A 176 -22.62 8.87 -77.58
C ASP A 176 -22.89 8.06 -78.85
N GLN A 177 -23.03 6.73 -78.73
CA GLN A 177 -23.46 5.88 -79.84
C GLN A 177 -24.83 6.26 -80.41
N LYS A 178 -25.77 6.75 -79.59
CA LYS A 178 -27.07 7.27 -80.06
C LYS A 178 -26.92 8.63 -80.71
N ILE A 179 -26.07 9.51 -80.19
CA ILE A 179 -25.78 10.82 -80.79
C ILE A 179 -25.18 10.65 -82.19
N VAL A 180 -24.22 9.75 -82.36
CA VAL A 180 -23.65 9.43 -83.70
C VAL A 180 -24.74 8.90 -84.65
N LYS A 181 -25.63 8.01 -84.21
CA LYS A 181 -26.77 7.54 -85.03
C LYS A 181 -27.76 8.66 -85.39
N ILE A 182 -28.00 9.61 -84.49
CA ILE A 182 -28.83 10.79 -84.77
C ILE A 182 -28.13 11.71 -85.78
N GLN A 183 -26.80 11.83 -85.72
CA GLN A 183 -26.02 12.59 -86.70
C GLN A 183 -26.04 11.94 -88.10
N THR A 184 -25.94 10.61 -88.22
CA THR A 184 -26.07 9.92 -89.51
C THR A 184 -27.49 10.04 -90.07
N PHE A 185 -28.53 9.80 -89.27
CA PHE A 185 -29.92 10.03 -89.71
C PHE A 185 -30.16 11.49 -90.13
N LYS A 186 -29.56 12.48 -89.44
CA LYS A 186 -29.66 13.89 -89.84
C LYS A 186 -28.98 14.17 -91.19
N LYS A 187 -27.89 13.47 -91.52
CA LYS A 187 -27.23 13.53 -92.84
C LYS A 187 -28.10 12.89 -93.91
N GLU A 188 -28.62 11.69 -93.68
CA GLU A 188 -29.56 10.99 -94.58
C GLU A 188 -30.82 11.84 -94.87
N ILE A 189 -31.43 12.44 -93.83
CA ILE A 189 -32.56 13.37 -93.99
C ILE A 189 -32.18 14.59 -94.83
N SER A 190 -30.95 15.11 -94.70
CA SER A 190 -30.47 16.23 -95.51
C SER A 190 -30.25 15.84 -96.98
N GLU A 191 -29.84 14.60 -97.22
CA GLU A 191 -29.67 14.01 -98.56
C GLU A 191 -31.03 13.78 -99.22
N PHE A 192 -32.00 13.16 -98.53
CA PHE A 192 -33.38 13.04 -99.00
C PHE A 192 -34.05 14.41 -99.24
N GLN A 193 -33.78 15.42 -98.41
CA GLN A 193 -34.29 16.79 -98.64
C GLN A 193 -33.72 17.43 -99.91
N ASN A 194 -32.48 17.11 -100.28
CA ASN A 194 -31.89 17.59 -101.53
C ASN A 194 -32.41 16.79 -102.75
N GLU A 195 -32.63 15.49 -102.59
CA GLU A 195 -33.29 14.65 -103.61
C GLU A 195 -34.74 15.11 -103.87
N ILE A 196 -35.51 15.41 -102.81
CA ILE A 196 -36.86 15.99 -102.93
C ILE A 196 -36.82 17.34 -103.66
N LYS A 197 -35.85 18.23 -103.38
CA LYS A 197 -35.69 19.49 -104.13
C LYS A 197 -35.36 19.25 -105.61
N ASN A 198 -34.51 18.27 -105.92
CA ASN A 198 -34.18 17.91 -107.29
C ASN A 198 -35.40 17.35 -108.03
N LEU A 199 -36.18 16.48 -107.38
CA LEU A 199 -37.44 15.95 -107.91
C LEU A 199 -38.49 17.06 -108.08
N GLN A 200 -38.60 18.01 -107.15
CA GLN A 200 -39.46 19.19 -107.29
C GLN A 200 -39.04 20.06 -108.48
N LYS A 201 -37.74 20.24 -108.72
CA LYS A 201 -37.23 20.96 -109.90
C LYS A 201 -37.54 20.22 -111.20
N ILE A 202 -37.39 18.89 -111.23
CA ILE A 202 -37.77 18.05 -112.39
C ILE A 202 -39.28 18.11 -112.62
N ILE A 203 -40.11 18.13 -111.57
CA ILE A 203 -41.57 18.30 -111.68
C ILE A 203 -41.90 19.70 -112.22
N GLN A 204 -41.24 20.76 -111.74
CA GLN A 204 -41.42 22.11 -112.29
C GLN A 204 -41.03 22.18 -113.77
N GLU A 205 -39.89 21.60 -114.17
CA GLU A 205 -39.48 21.50 -115.58
C GLU A 205 -40.48 20.69 -116.41
N LYS A 206 -41.07 19.64 -115.86
CA LYS A 206 -42.15 18.87 -116.52
C LYS A 206 -43.46 19.64 -116.58
N ASP A 207 -43.82 20.42 -115.58
CA ASP A 207 -45.00 21.29 -115.59
C ASP A 207 -44.83 22.45 -116.59
N GLU A 208 -43.62 23.01 -116.73
CA GLU A 208 -43.29 23.96 -117.81
C GLU A 208 -43.42 23.30 -119.19
N ILE A 209 -42.89 22.08 -119.38
CA ILE A 209 -43.07 21.31 -120.62
C ILE A 209 -44.56 21.01 -120.88
N ILE A 210 -45.34 20.69 -119.86
CA ILE A 210 -46.79 20.43 -119.97
C ILE A 210 -47.57 21.73 -120.25
N LYS A 211 -47.12 22.90 -119.75
CA LYS A 211 -47.64 24.20 -120.16
C LYS A 211 -47.31 24.49 -121.61
N GLU A 212 -46.07 24.24 -122.05
CA GLU A 212 -45.69 24.37 -123.46
C GLU A 212 -46.49 23.43 -124.36
N GLU A 213 -46.69 22.16 -123.98
CA GLU A 213 -47.52 21.22 -124.73
C GLU A 213 -49.00 21.61 -124.71
N LYS A 214 -49.52 22.18 -123.62
CA LYS A 214 -50.86 22.77 -123.60
C LYS A 214 -50.95 23.97 -124.54
N ILE A 215 -50.03 24.92 -124.47
CA ILE A 215 -49.97 26.07 -125.38
C ILE A 215 -49.85 25.61 -126.84
N LYS A 216 -48.99 24.63 -127.15
CA LYS A 216 -48.85 24.03 -128.48
C LYS A 216 -50.14 23.32 -128.93
N ASN A 217 -50.80 22.57 -128.06
CA ASN A 217 -52.06 21.89 -128.38
C ASN A 217 -53.26 22.85 -128.46
N GLU A 218 -53.25 23.96 -127.73
CA GLU A 218 -54.27 25.00 -127.74
C GLU A 218 -54.11 25.91 -128.98
N GLN A 219 -52.87 26.24 -129.37
CA GLN A 219 -52.55 26.78 -130.69
C GLN A 219 -52.99 25.83 -131.82
N LYS A 220 -52.75 24.52 -131.67
CA LYS A 220 -53.17 23.49 -132.63
C LYS A 220 -54.69 23.30 -132.68
N LYS A 221 -55.40 23.57 -131.57
CA LYS A 221 -56.87 23.59 -131.48
C LYS A 221 -57.45 24.84 -132.15
N ASN A 222 -56.87 26.01 -131.91
CA ASN A 222 -57.28 27.25 -132.56
C ASN A 222 -57.05 27.19 -134.09
N LEU A 223 -55.93 26.58 -134.53
CA LEU A 223 -55.67 26.27 -135.95
C LEU A 223 -56.64 25.24 -136.57
N LEU A 224 -57.36 24.47 -135.74
CA LEU A 224 -58.39 23.53 -136.18
C LEU A 224 -59.78 24.19 -136.25
N GLU A 225 -60.14 24.97 -135.23
CA GLU A 225 -61.45 25.63 -135.10
C GLU A 225 -61.63 26.80 -136.09
N GLU A 226 -60.55 27.33 -136.66
CA GLU A 226 -60.61 28.33 -137.74
C GLU A 226 -60.77 27.71 -139.16
N ASN A 227 -60.56 26.39 -139.32
CA ASN A 227 -60.47 25.73 -140.64
C ASN A 227 -61.67 24.87 -141.08
N GLN A 228 -62.70 24.66 -140.25
CA GLN A 228 -63.85 23.80 -140.60
C GLN A 228 -65.23 24.45 -140.35
N LYS A 229 -65.53 25.46 -141.17
CA LYS A 229 -66.90 25.81 -141.57
C LYS A 229 -67.16 25.33 -143.01
N GLU A 230 -67.40 24.04 -143.23
CA GLU A 230 -68.20 23.56 -144.37
C GLU A 230 -68.53 22.06 -144.26
N GLN A 231 -69.66 21.66 -144.87
CA GLN A 231 -70.17 20.29 -145.04
C GLN A 231 -70.54 19.56 -143.72
N GLN A 232 -71.83 19.40 -143.40
CA GLN A 232 -72.72 18.31 -143.87
C GLN A 232 -72.24 16.90 -143.43
N SER A 233 -73.02 15.95 -142.90
CA SER A 233 -74.35 15.81 -142.28
C SER A 233 -74.74 14.33 -142.45
N SER A 234 -75.59 13.79 -141.56
CA SER A 234 -76.36 12.51 -141.67
C SER A 234 -75.73 11.18 -141.15
N GLY A 235 -76.55 10.47 -140.35
CA GLY A 235 -76.59 9.01 -140.20
C GLY A 235 -75.57 8.30 -139.27
N LEU A 236 -75.82 7.08 -138.76
CA LEU A 236 -77.09 6.36 -138.46
C LEU A 236 -76.80 5.05 -137.68
N ILE A 237 -77.80 4.54 -136.93
CA ILE A 237 -77.92 3.15 -136.37
C ILE A 237 -77.16 2.83 -135.05
N ALA A 238 -77.70 1.87 -134.29
CA ALA A 238 -77.31 1.42 -132.92
C ALA A 238 -76.65 0.00 -132.97
N PRO A 239 -76.50 -0.86 -131.91
CA PRO A 239 -77.41 -1.12 -130.77
C PRO A 239 -76.74 -1.35 -129.39
N LYS A 240 -77.52 -1.87 -128.43
CA LYS A 240 -77.15 -2.25 -127.05
C LYS A 240 -76.37 -3.58 -127.00
N GLY A 241 -75.55 -3.80 -125.95
CA GLY A 241 -74.98 -5.13 -125.65
C GLY A 241 -74.43 -5.25 -124.21
N ASN A 242 -74.80 -6.32 -123.50
CA ASN A 242 -74.29 -6.67 -122.17
C ASN A 242 -73.35 -7.88 -122.24
N PHE A 243 -72.16 -7.81 -121.64
CA PHE A 243 -71.37 -8.94 -121.09
C PHE A 243 -70.50 -8.38 -119.95
N LYS A 244 -70.34 -8.92 -118.73
CA LYS A 244 -70.22 -10.29 -118.17
C LYS A 244 -68.93 -11.05 -118.55
N GLY A 245 -68.21 -11.50 -117.51
CA GLY A 245 -66.86 -12.10 -117.57
C GLY A 245 -65.82 -11.13 -117.00
N ASN A 246 -65.28 -11.28 -115.78
CA ASN A 246 -65.38 -12.32 -114.74
C ASN A 246 -64.70 -13.66 -115.07
N ILE A 247 -63.41 -13.78 -114.72
CA ILE A 247 -62.73 -14.92 -114.04
C ILE A 247 -61.24 -14.51 -113.88
N PHE A 248 -60.55 -14.53 -112.72
CA PHE A 248 -60.33 -15.48 -111.61
C PHE A 248 -59.05 -16.34 -111.76
N ASP A 249 -58.49 -16.74 -110.61
CA ASP A 249 -57.66 -17.93 -110.35
C ASP A 249 -56.13 -17.96 -110.70
N GLN A 250 -55.23 -18.50 -109.85
CA GLN A 250 -55.37 -18.91 -108.43
C GLN A 250 -54.00 -19.11 -107.71
N LEU A 251 -54.01 -19.76 -106.51
CA LEU A 251 -52.90 -20.12 -105.59
C LEU A 251 -52.39 -18.92 -104.76
N GLU A 252 -52.85 -18.65 -103.52
CA GLU A 252 -53.54 -19.44 -102.47
C GLU A 252 -52.66 -20.41 -101.64
N GLN A 253 -53.04 -20.58 -100.36
CA GLN A 253 -52.65 -21.62 -99.37
C GLN A 253 -51.34 -21.37 -98.56
N MET A 254 -51.27 -21.56 -97.22
CA MET A 254 -52.25 -22.04 -96.21
C MET A 254 -52.14 -21.34 -94.81
N PHE A 255 -53.32 -21.09 -94.20
CA PHE A 255 -53.72 -21.22 -92.76
C PHE A 255 -52.92 -20.50 -91.63
N MET A 256 -53.51 -19.55 -90.85
CA MET A 256 -54.51 -19.65 -89.73
C MET A 256 -53.86 -19.94 -88.34
N THR A 257 -54.32 -19.52 -87.14
CA THR A 257 -55.32 -18.57 -86.55
C THR A 257 -54.97 -18.46 -85.02
N GLN A 258 -55.51 -17.63 -84.09
CA GLN A 258 -56.57 -16.60 -83.96
C GLN A 258 -56.17 -15.67 -82.76
N GLY A 259 -56.93 -14.76 -82.14
CA GLY A 259 -58.31 -14.25 -82.30
C GLY A 259 -58.74 -13.36 -81.11
N ALA A 260 -59.76 -12.50 -81.31
CA ALA A 260 -60.51 -11.70 -80.33
C ALA A 260 -59.81 -10.65 -79.42
N SER A 261 -60.29 -9.40 -79.52
CA SER A 261 -60.30 -8.36 -78.47
C SER A 261 -61.78 -7.99 -78.22
N PRO A 262 -62.20 -7.45 -77.06
CA PRO A 262 -62.04 -6.00 -76.82
C PRO A 262 -61.81 -5.58 -75.34
N ALA A 263 -61.56 -4.27 -75.16
CA ALA A 263 -61.55 -3.52 -73.89
C ALA A 263 -63.01 -3.23 -73.40
N PRO A 264 -63.33 -2.49 -72.28
CA PRO A 264 -62.52 -1.44 -71.64
C PRO A 264 -62.74 -1.08 -70.12
N ARG A 265 -62.06 0.02 -69.70
CA ARG A 265 -62.38 1.00 -68.60
C ARG A 265 -62.16 0.64 -67.10
N LYS A 266 -61.26 1.44 -66.49
CA LYS A 266 -61.33 2.15 -65.16
C LYS A 266 -61.94 1.43 -63.93
N SER A 267 -61.19 1.34 -62.82
CA SER A 267 -61.28 2.29 -61.66
C SER A 267 -60.58 1.85 -60.34
N PHE A 268 -60.13 2.85 -59.57
CA PHE A 268 -60.06 3.00 -58.09
C PHE A 268 -59.61 1.89 -57.08
N ARG A 269 -58.76 2.35 -56.13
CA ARG A 269 -58.74 2.13 -54.64
C ARG A 269 -57.92 1.01 -53.95
N GLN A 270 -56.86 1.48 -53.24
CA GLN A 270 -56.45 1.27 -51.81
C GLN A 270 -56.51 -0.08 -51.06
N GLU A 271 -55.54 -0.23 -50.12
CA GLU A 271 -55.61 -0.96 -48.82
C GLU A 271 -55.59 -2.50 -48.83
N LYS A 272 -55.12 -3.24 -47.80
CA LYS A 272 -54.17 -3.02 -46.66
C LYS A 272 -53.93 -4.38 -45.95
N LYS A 273 -52.83 -4.53 -45.18
CA LYS A 273 -52.65 -5.54 -44.09
C LYS A 273 -52.71 -7.03 -44.54
N GLU A 274 -52.44 -8.08 -43.75
CA GLU A 274 -51.52 -8.40 -42.63
C GLU A 274 -51.47 -9.94 -42.48
N ASN A 275 -50.58 -10.46 -41.61
CA ASN A 275 -50.72 -11.77 -40.92
C ASN A 275 -50.61 -13.07 -41.75
N THR A 276 -50.31 -14.25 -41.17
CA THR A 276 -49.29 -14.70 -40.19
C THR A 276 -49.27 -16.25 -40.25
N ASN A 277 -48.34 -16.91 -39.54
CA ASN A 277 -48.45 -18.31 -39.06
C ASN A 277 -48.39 -19.43 -40.13
N GLU A 278 -48.04 -20.70 -39.83
CA GLU A 278 -47.11 -21.26 -38.82
C GLU A 278 -46.83 -22.74 -39.16
N SER A 279 -45.69 -23.30 -38.70
CA SER A 279 -45.52 -24.75 -38.40
C SER A 279 -45.47 -25.75 -39.61
N LYS A 280 -44.96 -26.99 -39.51
CA LYS A 280 -44.05 -27.71 -38.56
C LYS A 280 -43.60 -29.07 -39.15
N LYS A 281 -42.45 -29.60 -38.68
CA LYS A 281 -41.95 -31.00 -38.81
C LYS A 281 -41.62 -31.46 -40.25
N ASP A 282 -40.96 -32.60 -40.55
CA ASP A 282 -39.87 -33.46 -39.99
C ASP A 282 -39.45 -34.43 -41.15
N GLU A 283 -38.53 -35.42 -41.14
CA GLU A 283 -37.57 -36.08 -40.21
C GLU A 283 -36.21 -36.20 -40.97
N LYS A 284 -34.99 -36.16 -40.38
CA LYS A 284 -34.30 -37.01 -39.38
C LYS A 284 -33.64 -38.29 -39.97
N VAL A 285 -32.30 -38.38 -39.87
CA VAL A 285 -31.39 -39.56 -39.72
C VAL A 285 -29.94 -39.09 -40.02
N GLU A 286 -28.83 -39.61 -39.47
CA GLU A 286 -28.44 -39.97 -38.08
C GLU A 286 -26.88 -40.19 -38.05
N ASN A 287 -26.28 -40.38 -36.86
CA ASN A 287 -24.93 -40.92 -36.56
C ASN A 287 -23.67 -40.01 -36.73
N ASN A 288 -22.64 -40.08 -35.86
CA ASN A 288 -22.61 -40.44 -34.42
C ASN A 288 -21.27 -40.04 -33.71
N ASN A 289 -21.23 -40.18 -32.37
CA ASN A 289 -20.09 -40.18 -31.43
C ASN A 289 -19.33 -38.85 -31.16
N GLY A 290 -18.89 -38.54 -29.92
CA GLY A 290 -19.11 -39.23 -28.63
C GLY A 290 -18.32 -38.62 -27.44
N ASN A 291 -18.73 -38.92 -26.18
CA ASN A 291 -18.17 -38.50 -24.86
C ASN A 291 -18.20 -36.98 -24.56
N GLN A 292 -18.85 -36.38 -23.54
CA GLN A 292 -19.57 -36.74 -22.28
C GLN A 292 -18.76 -37.00 -20.96
N ASN A 293 -18.84 -36.01 -20.04
CA ASN A 293 -19.24 -36.07 -18.61
C ASN A 293 -19.53 -34.60 -18.16
N LYS A 294 -20.59 -34.16 -17.46
CA LYS A 294 -21.46 -34.65 -16.33
C LYS A 294 -20.77 -34.63 -14.97
N ASN A 295 -21.29 -34.03 -13.87
CA ASN A 295 -22.54 -33.29 -13.53
C ASN A 295 -22.15 -32.02 -12.70
N GLN A 296 -22.95 -30.95 -12.46
CA GLN A 296 -24.17 -30.80 -11.63
C GLN A 296 -24.04 -31.47 -10.21
N ASN A 297 -24.52 -30.91 -9.09
CA ASN A 297 -25.60 -29.92 -8.89
C ASN A 297 -25.57 -29.19 -7.50
N ASP A 298 -26.55 -28.29 -7.31
CA ASP A 298 -27.24 -27.91 -6.04
C ASP A 298 -26.79 -26.77 -5.09
N ASN A 299 -27.83 -26.06 -4.62
CA ASN A 299 -27.80 -24.93 -3.66
C ASN A 299 -27.81 -25.40 -2.19
N LYS A 300 -27.20 -24.60 -1.29
CA LYS A 300 -27.66 -24.51 0.11
C LYS A 300 -27.65 -23.07 0.64
N LYS A 301 -28.84 -22.56 0.98
CA LYS A 301 -29.01 -21.49 1.99
C LYS A 301 -29.29 -22.15 3.34
N ASN A 302 -28.70 -21.61 4.40
CA ASN A 302 -29.20 -21.54 5.78
C ASN A 302 -28.41 -20.39 6.43
N GLN A 303 -29.04 -19.39 7.05
CA GLN A 303 -29.72 -19.46 8.36
C GLN A 303 -28.80 -19.96 9.48
N ASN A 304 -28.33 -19.01 10.29
CA ASN A 304 -28.47 -19.07 11.74
C ASN A 304 -28.56 -17.64 12.28
N GLN A 305 -29.52 -17.40 13.16
CA GLN A 305 -29.61 -16.21 14.02
C GLN A 305 -29.20 -16.61 15.45
N GLU A 306 -29.34 -15.67 16.38
CA GLU A 306 -29.28 -15.88 17.83
C GLU A 306 -27.93 -16.30 18.44
N LYS A 307 -27.25 -15.30 19.01
CA LYS A 307 -27.22 -15.21 20.48
C LYS A 307 -27.10 -13.75 20.94
N LYS A 308 -27.89 -13.40 21.94
CA LYS A 308 -27.76 -12.16 22.74
C LYS A 308 -27.06 -12.46 24.05
N GLN A 309 -26.25 -11.52 24.52
CA GLN A 309 -26.04 -11.14 25.92
C GLN A 309 -25.18 -9.86 25.85
N ASP A 310 -25.70 -8.66 26.14
CA ASP A 310 -26.25 -8.15 27.41
C ASP A 310 -25.16 -7.95 28.48
N VAL A 311 -24.42 -6.85 28.37
CA VAL A 311 -23.80 -6.13 29.51
C VAL A 311 -24.10 -4.63 29.38
N GLU A 312 -24.36 -4.01 30.51
CA GLU A 312 -25.11 -2.77 30.73
C GLU A 312 -24.47 -1.47 30.19
N LYS A 313 -25.33 -0.47 29.97
CA LYS A 313 -24.93 0.95 29.97
C LYS A 313 -24.87 1.45 31.41
N VAL A 314 -23.78 2.13 31.80
CA VAL A 314 -23.78 3.00 32.98
C VAL A 314 -23.52 4.44 32.56
N SER A 315 -24.48 5.33 32.79
CA SER A 315 -24.40 6.75 32.43
C SER A 315 -23.81 7.58 33.58
N GLY A 316 -22.55 7.99 33.44
CA GLY A 316 -21.89 8.92 34.38
C GLY A 316 -22.05 10.38 33.97
N LYS A 317 -23.01 11.11 34.56
CA LYS A 317 -22.99 12.58 34.56
C LYS A 317 -21.91 13.06 35.54
N LEU A 318 -21.01 13.92 35.10
CA LEU A 318 -20.32 14.88 35.97
C LEU A 318 -20.35 16.28 35.33
N THR A 319 -20.35 17.29 36.20
CA THR A 319 -20.71 18.67 35.86
C THR A 319 -19.72 19.67 36.42
N SER A 320 -19.44 20.73 35.64
CA SER A 320 -19.01 22.05 36.10
C SER A 320 -17.70 22.17 36.89
N THR A 321 -16.69 22.80 36.30
CA THR A 321 -16.26 24.17 36.62
C THR A 321 -15.19 24.59 35.59
N HIS A 322 -15.29 25.70 34.86
CA HIS A 322 -15.17 27.09 35.32
C HIS A 322 -13.85 27.38 36.06
N TYR A 323 -12.78 27.60 35.29
CA TYR A 323 -11.81 28.66 35.60
C TYR A 323 -11.48 29.43 34.32
N ALA A 324 -11.59 30.75 34.39
CA ALA A 324 -11.19 31.65 33.31
C ALA A 324 -9.74 32.09 33.52
N ASN A 325 -8.99 32.26 32.43
CA ASN A 325 -7.81 33.13 32.43
C ASN A 325 -7.87 34.07 31.21
N LYS A 326 -7.21 35.24 31.33
CA LYS A 326 -7.45 36.40 30.47
C LYS A 326 -6.30 36.64 29.50
N ASN A 327 -6.62 37.04 28.27
CA ASN A 327 -5.71 37.88 27.49
C ASN A 327 -5.43 39.20 28.23
N PRO A 328 -4.28 39.82 27.94
CA PRO A 328 -4.36 41.11 27.27
C PRO A 328 -3.63 41.14 25.92
N GLN A 329 -4.08 42.04 25.05
CA GLN A 329 -3.41 42.39 23.79
C GLN A 329 -2.18 43.28 24.03
N LYS A 330 -1.42 43.51 22.94
CA LYS A 330 -0.53 44.65 22.59
C LYS A 330 0.86 44.17 22.13
N ASP A 331 1.49 44.74 21.11
CA ASP A 331 1.04 45.75 20.13
C ASP A 331 1.83 45.59 18.80
N THR A 332 1.45 46.35 17.78
CA THR A 332 2.07 46.38 16.45
C THR A 332 3.55 46.80 16.44
N ASN A 333 4.29 46.31 15.45
CA ASN A 333 5.17 47.18 14.66
C ASN A 333 5.45 46.59 13.28
N GLU A 334 5.18 47.39 12.24
CA GLU A 334 5.63 47.16 10.87
C GLU A 334 7.11 47.55 10.73
N LYS A 335 7.81 46.97 9.74
CA LYS A 335 8.85 47.71 9.02
C LYS A 335 9.18 47.07 7.68
N ASP A 336 9.18 47.90 6.64
CA ASP A 336 9.55 47.51 5.29
C ASP A 336 11.04 47.13 5.17
N THR A 337 11.34 46.27 4.20
CA THR A 337 12.43 46.58 3.26
C THR A 337 12.25 45.82 1.93
N ASN A 338 11.68 46.50 0.94
CA ASN A 338 11.90 46.12 -0.47
C ASN A 338 13.31 46.56 -0.87
N GLU A 339 14.10 45.68 -1.50
CA GLU A 339 14.82 46.04 -2.74
C GLU A 339 15.55 44.87 -3.43
N LYS A 340 15.84 45.07 -4.73
CA LYS A 340 16.90 44.42 -5.53
C LYS A 340 16.78 42.91 -5.83
N ASN A 341 15.85 42.63 -6.73
CA ASN A 341 16.20 41.77 -7.89
C ASN A 341 17.38 42.40 -8.67
N ILE A 342 18.36 41.59 -9.09
CA ILE A 342 19.12 41.70 -10.35
C ILE A 342 20.06 40.48 -10.49
N ASN A 343 20.30 40.03 -11.73
CA ASN A 343 21.25 38.99 -12.14
C ASN A 343 21.08 37.57 -11.56
N GLU A 344 20.22 36.77 -12.19
CA GLU A 344 20.56 35.34 -12.41
C GLU A 344 19.93 34.80 -13.70
N LYS A 345 20.59 35.05 -14.83
CA LYS A 345 20.11 34.59 -16.16
C LYS A 345 21.23 34.38 -17.18
N ASN A 346 22.30 33.69 -16.80
CA ASN A 346 23.36 33.26 -17.72
C ASN A 346 24.19 32.05 -17.20
N GLN A 347 23.53 30.98 -16.76
CA GLN A 347 24.21 29.71 -16.42
C GLN A 347 23.37 28.45 -16.75
N LYS A 348 22.95 28.33 -18.02
CA LYS A 348 22.47 27.07 -18.61
C LYS A 348 23.13 26.85 -19.97
N ASN A 349 24.25 26.12 -19.98
CA ASN A 349 24.81 25.33 -21.09
C ASN A 349 26.26 24.87 -20.78
N SER A 350 26.46 24.09 -19.72
CA SER A 350 27.71 23.34 -19.45
C SER A 350 27.58 22.46 -18.20
N ASN A 351 26.76 21.41 -18.26
CA ASN A 351 26.82 20.24 -17.35
C ASN A 351 25.90 19.12 -17.87
N GLN A 352 26.25 18.55 -19.02
CA GLN A 352 25.68 17.27 -19.52
C GLN A 352 26.82 16.38 -20.01
N LYS A 353 27.60 15.84 -19.05
CA LYS A 353 28.55 14.74 -19.33
C LYS A 353 29.09 13.96 -18.11
N ASN A 354 28.85 14.43 -16.88
CA ASN A 354 29.50 13.85 -15.68
C ASN A 354 28.52 13.14 -14.72
N GLU A 355 27.21 13.13 -15.01
CA GLU A 355 26.20 12.54 -14.12
C GLU A 355 26.24 10.99 -14.13
N SER A 356 26.66 10.36 -15.23
CA SER A 356 26.62 8.91 -15.41
C SER A 356 27.60 8.09 -14.55
N GLU A 357 28.64 8.69 -13.98
CA GLU A 357 29.59 8.00 -13.07
C GLU A 357 29.27 8.25 -11.58
N SER A 358 28.29 9.12 -11.28
CA SER A 358 27.82 9.42 -9.91
C SER A 358 26.81 8.38 -9.42
N ASP A 359 25.90 7.99 -10.30
CA ASP A 359 24.71 7.20 -9.94
C ASP A 359 25.01 5.70 -9.72
N GLU A 360 26.08 5.16 -10.30
CA GLU A 360 26.51 3.77 -10.05
C GLU A 360 27.15 3.62 -8.66
N LYS A 361 28.07 4.52 -8.30
CA LYS A 361 28.71 4.50 -6.95
C LYS A 361 27.75 4.81 -5.81
N SER A 362 26.69 5.57 -6.08
CA SER A 362 25.64 5.83 -5.10
C SER A 362 24.87 4.54 -4.77
N LYS A 363 24.60 3.70 -5.77
CA LYS A 363 23.91 2.41 -5.60
C LYS A 363 24.77 1.34 -4.95
N GLU A 364 26.07 1.25 -5.28
CA GLU A 364 26.98 0.32 -4.59
C GLU A 364 27.07 0.61 -3.07
N LEU A 365 26.86 1.86 -2.64
CA LEU A 365 26.78 2.23 -1.22
C LEU A 365 25.43 1.88 -0.59
N GLU A 366 24.30 2.16 -1.26
CA GLU A 366 22.97 1.77 -0.76
C GLU A 366 22.83 0.23 -0.65
N GLU A 367 23.29 -0.54 -1.63
CA GLU A 367 23.25 -2.02 -1.58
C GLU A 367 24.13 -2.61 -0.46
N GLN A 368 25.24 -1.95 -0.09
CA GLN A 368 26.05 -2.36 1.07
C GLN A 368 25.36 -2.07 2.41
N ASP A 369 24.74 -0.91 2.57
CA ASP A 369 24.03 -0.56 3.82
C ASP A 369 22.72 -1.36 3.98
N GLU A 370 21.98 -1.65 2.90
CA GLU A 370 20.82 -2.56 2.97
C GLU A 370 21.23 -3.98 3.38
N SER A 371 22.32 -4.52 2.82
CA SER A 371 22.85 -5.83 3.20
C SER A 371 23.27 -5.88 4.68
N SER A 372 23.96 -4.84 5.16
CA SER A 372 24.37 -4.69 6.57
C SER A 372 23.16 -4.64 7.52
N GLN A 373 22.12 -3.89 7.17
CA GLN A 373 20.88 -3.84 7.96
C GLN A 373 20.12 -5.17 7.94
N GLN A 374 20.12 -5.88 6.81
CA GLN A 374 19.46 -7.18 6.69
C GLN A 374 20.16 -8.27 7.52
N GLU A 375 21.51 -8.28 7.59
CA GLU A 375 22.25 -9.17 8.50
C GLU A 375 21.96 -8.84 9.98
N GLN A 376 21.92 -7.57 10.36
CA GLN A 376 21.59 -7.16 11.73
C GLN A 376 20.16 -7.55 12.13
N PHE A 377 19.19 -7.43 11.22
CA PHE A 377 17.81 -7.86 11.47
C PHE A 377 17.71 -9.38 11.66
N GLN A 378 18.37 -10.17 10.81
CA GLN A 378 18.44 -11.63 10.96
C GLN A 378 19.13 -12.04 12.28
N MET A 379 20.17 -11.31 12.71
CA MET A 379 20.84 -11.53 13.98
C MET A 379 19.90 -11.30 15.18
N MET A 380 19.15 -10.20 15.16
CA MET A 380 18.15 -9.87 16.20
C MET A 380 17.00 -10.88 16.25
N GLU A 381 16.42 -11.23 15.10
CA GLU A 381 15.34 -12.24 15.04
C GLU A 381 15.83 -13.59 15.57
N THR A 382 17.03 -14.03 15.17
CA THR A 382 17.61 -15.29 15.63
C THR A 382 17.89 -15.29 17.13
N TYR A 383 18.39 -14.18 17.69
CA TYR A 383 18.60 -14.03 19.14
C TYR A 383 17.26 -14.04 19.91
N PHE A 384 16.22 -13.41 19.37
CA PHE A 384 14.87 -13.46 19.93
C PHE A 384 14.32 -14.90 19.95
N TYR A 385 14.41 -15.63 18.82
CA TYR A 385 14.03 -17.05 18.75
C TYR A 385 14.80 -17.90 19.77
N LEU A 386 16.12 -17.72 19.92
CA LEU A 386 16.91 -18.40 20.96
C LEU A 386 16.39 -18.13 22.37
N SER A 387 16.03 -16.88 22.70
CA SER A 387 15.51 -16.53 24.03
C SER A 387 14.15 -17.19 24.31
N VAL A 388 13.27 -17.28 23.30
CA VAL A 388 11.96 -17.94 23.37
C VAL A 388 12.12 -19.46 23.49
N ILE A 389 13.08 -20.06 22.76
CA ILE A 389 13.40 -21.49 22.84
C ILE A 389 13.96 -21.82 24.23
N ALA A 390 14.94 -21.06 24.73
CA ALA A 390 15.51 -21.26 26.06
C ALA A 390 14.43 -21.19 27.15
N SER A 391 13.51 -20.22 27.05
CA SER A 391 12.37 -20.07 27.96
C SER A 391 11.42 -21.28 27.90
N LYS A 392 11.04 -21.73 26.70
CA LYS A 392 10.19 -22.93 26.52
C LYS A 392 10.85 -24.20 27.03
N VAL A 393 12.16 -24.38 26.83
CA VAL A 393 12.91 -25.52 27.37
C VAL A 393 13.01 -25.42 28.91
N GLN A 394 13.19 -24.23 29.48
CA GLN A 394 13.20 -24.04 30.94
C GLN A 394 11.87 -24.47 31.58
N VAL A 395 10.73 -24.19 30.94
CA VAL A 395 9.40 -24.69 31.36
C VAL A 395 9.29 -26.21 31.20
N ALA A 396 9.58 -26.77 30.02
CA ALA A 396 9.48 -28.21 29.78
C ALA A 396 10.42 -29.05 30.69
N VAL A 397 11.52 -28.46 31.16
CA VAL A 397 12.43 -29.08 32.12
C VAL A 397 11.92 -28.93 33.56
N SER A 398 11.30 -27.82 33.96
CA SER A 398 10.71 -27.71 35.30
C SER A 398 9.51 -28.64 35.48
N GLU A 399 8.69 -28.83 34.44
CA GLU A 399 7.60 -29.82 34.41
C GLU A 399 8.12 -31.26 34.59
N LYS A 400 9.17 -31.65 33.86
CA LYS A 400 9.75 -33.00 33.95
C LYS A 400 10.60 -33.24 35.21
N PHE A 401 11.13 -32.19 35.82
CA PHE A 401 12.04 -32.28 36.96
C PHE A 401 11.69 -31.26 38.06
N PRO A 402 10.52 -31.36 38.71
CA PRO A 402 10.04 -30.38 39.70
C PRO A 402 10.96 -30.20 40.92
N ASN A 403 11.84 -31.17 41.19
CA ASN A 403 12.86 -31.09 42.24
C ASN A 403 14.12 -30.27 41.84
N ILE A 404 14.15 -29.67 40.65
CA ILE A 404 15.21 -28.75 40.21
C ILE A 404 14.65 -27.33 40.18
N SER A 405 14.83 -26.61 41.30
CA SER A 405 14.55 -25.18 41.38
C SER A 405 15.27 -24.40 40.27
N THR A 406 14.49 -23.79 39.38
CA THR A 406 14.88 -22.74 38.40
C THR A 406 16.31 -22.83 37.86
N ILE A 407 16.49 -23.59 36.78
CA ILE A 407 17.74 -23.60 36.01
C ILE A 407 17.87 -22.26 35.28
N HIS A 408 18.61 -21.32 35.89
CA HIS A 408 18.96 -20.06 35.24
C HIS A 408 20.12 -20.29 34.26
N ILE A 409 19.81 -20.35 32.96
CA ILE A 409 20.81 -20.36 31.90
C ILE A 409 21.29 -18.92 31.70
N SER A 410 22.56 -18.64 32.04
CA SER A 410 23.14 -17.30 31.87
C SER A 410 23.16 -16.90 30.38
N PRO A 411 22.90 -15.63 30.03
CA PRO A 411 23.04 -15.13 28.65
C PRO A 411 24.40 -15.43 28.01
N LYS A 412 25.48 -15.52 28.80
CA LYS A 412 26.82 -15.91 28.31
C LYS A 412 26.86 -17.35 27.77
N ILE A 413 26.05 -18.27 28.32
CA ILE A 413 25.91 -19.64 27.83
C ILE A 413 25.08 -19.67 26.55
N ILE A 414 24.01 -18.87 26.48
CA ILE A 414 23.16 -18.76 25.28
C ILE A 414 23.97 -18.19 24.11
N ASN A 415 24.76 -17.13 24.32
CA ASN A 415 25.63 -16.59 23.27
C ASN A 415 26.74 -17.58 22.87
N ALA A 416 27.35 -18.30 23.81
CA ALA A 416 28.31 -19.35 23.48
C ALA A 416 27.70 -20.47 22.60
N TRP A 417 26.44 -20.85 22.84
CA TRP A 417 25.73 -21.80 21.98
C TRP A 417 25.33 -21.18 20.63
N TYR A 418 25.01 -19.88 20.57
CA TYR A 418 24.75 -19.17 19.31
C TYR A 418 25.98 -19.18 18.38
N GLN A 419 27.15 -18.81 18.91
CA GLN A 419 28.40 -18.84 18.14
C GLN A 419 28.75 -20.26 17.68
N GLU A 420 28.63 -21.27 18.56
CA GLU A 420 28.90 -22.66 18.17
C GLU A 420 27.92 -23.20 17.10
N ALA A 421 26.68 -22.67 17.04
CA ALA A 421 25.71 -23.01 15.99
C ALA A 421 26.07 -22.37 14.63
N ILE A 422 26.57 -21.12 14.64
CA ILE A 422 27.09 -20.42 13.46
C ILE A 422 28.34 -21.12 12.92
N GLU A 423 29.35 -21.38 13.78
CA GLU A 423 30.58 -22.09 13.43
C GLU A 423 30.30 -23.44 12.75
N LYS A 424 29.28 -24.16 13.23
CA LYS A 424 28.87 -25.47 12.72
C LYS A 424 27.87 -25.42 11.56
N LYS A 425 27.50 -24.22 11.11
CA LYS A 425 26.54 -23.97 10.00
C LYS A 425 25.25 -24.78 10.13
N ILE A 426 24.73 -24.86 11.37
CA ILE A 426 23.53 -25.67 11.67
C ILE A 426 22.33 -25.03 10.97
N GLN A 427 21.58 -25.81 10.20
CA GLN A 427 20.39 -25.32 9.50
C GLN A 427 19.30 -24.93 10.51
N PHE A 428 18.63 -23.79 10.30
CA PHE A 428 17.69 -23.21 11.29
C PHE A 428 16.63 -24.21 11.80
N HIS A 429 16.12 -25.08 10.91
CA HIS A 429 15.15 -26.13 11.27
C HIS A 429 15.68 -27.19 12.25
N GLU A 430 17.01 -27.32 12.41
CA GLU A 430 17.64 -28.24 13.38
C GLU A 430 17.94 -27.59 14.73
N TRP A 431 17.90 -26.25 14.83
CA TRP A 431 18.33 -25.52 16.04
C TRP A 431 17.55 -25.97 17.28
N HIS A 432 16.23 -26.15 17.17
CA HIS A 432 15.40 -26.65 18.27
C HIS A 432 15.90 -27.98 18.85
N LYS A 433 16.35 -28.91 17.99
CA LYS A 433 16.88 -30.22 18.40
C LYS A 433 18.27 -30.06 19.02
N TRP A 434 19.15 -29.31 18.37
CA TRP A 434 20.52 -29.11 18.84
C TRP A 434 20.59 -28.35 20.19
N ILE A 435 19.76 -27.32 20.37
CA ILE A 435 19.62 -26.60 21.65
C ILE A 435 19.08 -27.53 22.74
N PHE A 436 18.11 -28.38 22.42
CA PHE A 436 17.57 -29.35 23.36
C PHE A 436 18.65 -30.35 23.82
N ASP A 437 19.42 -30.92 22.89
CA ASP A 437 20.54 -31.82 23.19
C ASP A 437 21.63 -31.12 24.03
N LYS A 438 21.92 -29.83 23.75
CA LYS A 438 22.83 -28.99 24.55
C LYS A 438 22.34 -28.78 25.99
N VAL A 439 21.06 -28.46 26.18
CA VAL A 439 20.47 -28.30 27.51
C VAL A 439 20.44 -29.63 28.27
N VAL A 440 20.07 -30.74 27.62
CA VAL A 440 20.10 -32.08 28.22
C VAL A 440 21.52 -32.44 28.68
N HIS A 441 22.53 -32.21 27.84
CA HIS A 441 23.94 -32.45 28.19
C HIS A 441 24.42 -31.55 29.34
N PHE A 442 24.02 -30.27 29.37
CA PHE A 442 24.32 -29.35 30.47
C PHE A 442 23.68 -29.80 31.80
N LEU A 443 22.47 -30.34 31.77
CA LEU A 443 21.79 -30.91 32.95
C LEU A 443 22.44 -32.22 33.41
N GLN A 444 22.93 -33.06 32.50
CA GLN A 444 23.73 -34.24 32.85
C GLN A 444 25.06 -33.86 33.49
N MET A 445 25.79 -32.88 32.93
CA MET A 445 27.02 -32.32 33.51
C MET A 445 26.80 -31.77 34.93
N THR A 446 25.82 -30.90 35.11
CA THR A 446 25.56 -30.26 36.42
C THR A 446 25.03 -31.24 37.47
N THR A 447 24.24 -32.25 37.09
CA THR A 447 23.82 -33.31 38.02
C THR A 447 24.96 -34.27 38.38
N ALA A 448 25.88 -34.58 37.45
CA ALA A 448 27.11 -35.32 37.73
C ALA A 448 28.04 -34.55 38.69
N GLN A 449 28.24 -33.24 38.47
CA GLN A 449 28.99 -32.37 39.38
C GLN A 449 28.34 -32.29 40.77
N LYS A 450 27.01 -32.13 40.86
CA LYS A 450 26.26 -32.17 42.14
C LYS A 450 26.41 -33.52 42.86
N LYS A 451 26.44 -34.65 42.14
CA LYS A 451 26.74 -35.98 42.71
C LYS A 451 28.18 -36.08 43.22
N SER A 452 29.16 -35.57 42.47
CA SER A 452 30.57 -35.50 42.87
C SER A 452 30.78 -34.66 44.14
N LEU A 453 30.21 -33.46 44.19
CA LEU A 453 30.27 -32.57 45.35
C LEU A 453 29.57 -33.16 46.57
N ARG A 454 28.44 -33.87 46.41
CA ARG A 454 27.81 -34.64 47.50
C ARG A 454 28.74 -35.74 48.02
N ARG A 455 29.40 -36.52 47.14
CA ARG A 455 30.37 -37.55 47.55
C ARG A 455 31.56 -36.95 48.33
N ARG A 456 32.15 -35.84 47.85
CA ARG A 456 33.21 -35.13 48.58
C ARG A 456 32.73 -34.61 49.95
N ARG A 457 31.55 -33.99 50.03
CA ARG A 457 30.99 -33.46 51.29
C ARG A 457 30.60 -34.55 52.29
N ILE A 458 30.21 -35.74 51.83
CA ILE A 458 30.00 -36.92 52.68
C ILE A 458 31.35 -37.45 53.19
N GLY A 459 32.35 -37.60 52.29
CA GLY A 459 33.71 -38.01 52.67
C GLY A 459 34.32 -37.12 53.75
N ILE A 460 34.30 -35.80 53.55
CA ILE A 460 34.79 -34.81 54.52
C ILE A 460 34.06 -34.91 55.87
N ARG A 461 32.75 -35.19 55.89
CA ARG A 461 32.01 -35.44 57.14
C ARG A 461 32.44 -36.74 57.82
N THR A 462 32.69 -37.82 57.08
CA THR A 462 33.20 -39.08 57.66
C THR A 462 34.66 -39.00 58.12
N GLU A 463 35.48 -38.16 57.48
CA GLU A 463 36.83 -37.81 57.96
C GLU A 463 36.75 -37.02 59.29
N SER A 464 35.88 -36.01 59.32
CA SER A 464 35.63 -35.11 60.48
C SER A 464 34.77 -35.74 61.58
N SER A 465 34.54 -37.06 61.54
CA SER A 465 33.98 -37.86 62.63
C SER A 465 34.82 -39.11 62.91
N ARG A 466 36.06 -39.13 62.39
CA ARG A 466 37.13 -40.10 62.70
C ARG A 466 38.39 -39.43 63.25
N LYS A 467 38.46 -38.11 63.18
CA LYS A 467 39.29 -37.22 64.00
C LYS A 467 38.41 -36.59 65.07
#